data_AF-A0A2G1ZVI4-F1
#
_entry.id   AF-A0A2G1ZVI4-F1
#
_cell.length_a   1.000
_cell.length_b   1.000
_cell.length_c   1.000
_cell.angle_alpha   90.00
_cell.angle_beta   90.00
_cell.angle_gamma   90.00
#
_symmetry.space_group_name_H-M   'P 1'
#
loop_
_entity.id
_entity.type
_entity.pdbx_description
1 polymer ?
#
loop_
_entity_poly.entity_id
_entity_poly.type
_entity_poly.pdbx_seq_one_letter_code
_entity_poly.pdbx_strand_id
1 'polypeptide(L)'
;MSALQSLLKEHRDAIDTIDADVIALLNKRALLSFEIGKLKHDNGNTSIKDASREQVIIDNLTNTSNGPLHAEQISALYHLIFSQSRQIQEDLKNA
;
A
#
# COMPACT_ATOMS: atom_id res chain seq x y z
N MET A 1 -27.60 18.14 19.57
CA MET A 1 -27.23 17.41 18.34
C MET A 1 -28.30 16.38 18.04
N SER A 2 -28.62 16.12 16.77
CA SER A 2 -29.60 15.08 16.40
C SER A 2 -28.98 13.68 16.52
N ALA A 3 -29.81 12.64 16.72
CA ALA A 3 -29.34 11.26 16.82
C ALA A 3 -28.51 10.83 15.59
N LEU A 4 -28.89 11.29 14.39
CA LEU A 4 -28.14 11.05 13.15
C LEU A 4 -26.73 11.67 13.20
N GLN A 5 -26.58 12.89 13.74
CA GLN A 5 -25.28 13.54 13.86
C GLN A 5 -24.33 12.75 14.77
N SER A 6 -24.84 12.21 15.88
CA SER A 6 -24.04 11.39 16.80
C SER A 6 -23.59 10.09 16.15
N LEU A 7 -24.48 9.37 15.46
CA LEU A 7 -24.15 8.12 14.76
C LEU A 7 -23.11 8.35 13.64
N LEU A 8 -23.27 9.43 12.86
CA LEU A 8 -22.28 9.80 11.84
C LEU A 8 -20.92 10.10 12.45
N LYS A 9 -20.88 10.77 13.61
CA LYS A 9 -19.63 11.06 14.30
C LYS A 9 -18.93 9.77 14.73
N GLU A 10 -19.64 8.83 15.33
CA GLU A 10 -19.07 7.54 15.77
C GLU A 10 -18.42 6.78 14.61
N HIS A 11 -19.08 6.72 13.45
CA HIS A 11 -18.51 6.06 12.27
C HIS A 11 -17.28 6.79 11.73
N ARG A 12 -17.27 8.12 11.76
CA ARG A 12 -16.11 8.92 11.32
C ARG A 12 -14.93 8.73 12.25
N ASP A 13 -15.14 8.76 13.56
CA ASP A 13 -14.08 8.52 14.55
C ASP A 13 -13.45 7.11 14.36
N ALA A 14 -14.28 6.11 14.01
CA ALA A 14 -13.80 4.77 13.67
C ALA A 14 -12.98 4.75 12.36
N ILE A 15 -13.42 5.48 11.33
CA ILE A 15 -12.67 5.64 10.08
C ILE A 15 -11.32 6.33 10.33
N ASP A 16 -11.29 7.41 11.11
CA ASP A 16 -10.07 8.14 11.44
C ASP A 16 -9.04 7.22 12.12
N THR A 17 -9.51 6.31 12.98
CA THR A 17 -8.66 5.30 13.63
C THR A 17 -8.10 4.32 12.60
N ILE A 18 -8.93 3.81 11.69
CA ILE A 18 -8.50 2.91 10.62
C ILE A 18 -7.49 3.61 9.70
N ASP A 19 -7.71 4.88 9.36
CA ASP A 19 -6.82 5.64 8.49
C ASP A 19 -5.43 5.83 9.12
N ALA A 20 -5.38 6.03 10.45
CA ALA A 20 -4.12 6.07 11.20
C ALA A 20 -3.36 4.73 11.13
N ASP A 21 -4.07 3.60 11.22
CA ASP A 21 -3.47 2.28 11.07
C ASP A 21 -3.00 2.01 9.63
N VAL A 22 -3.80 2.42 8.64
CA VAL A 22 -3.47 2.31 7.22
C VAL A 22 -2.17 3.05 6.92
N ILE A 23 -2.03 4.31 7.33
CA ILE A 23 -0.80 5.08 7.05
C ILE A 23 0.41 4.49 7.78
N ALA A 24 0.23 3.98 9.00
CA ALA A 24 1.31 3.30 9.73
C ALA A 24 1.78 2.03 9.00
N LEU A 25 0.86 1.22 8.48
CA LEU A 25 1.17 0.02 7.70
C LEU A 25 1.83 0.35 6.36
N LEU A 26 1.35 1.39 5.66
CA LEU A 26 1.95 1.84 4.41
C LEU A 26 3.38 2.33 4.62
N ASN A 27 3.67 3.07 5.70
CA ASN A 27 5.02 3.49 6.04
C ASN A 27 5.95 2.31 6.33
N LYS A 28 5.49 1.30 7.08
CA LYS A 28 6.26 0.06 7.30
C LYS A 28 6.57 -0.65 5.97
N ARG A 29 5.59 -0.73 5.08
CA ARG A 29 5.76 -1.33 3.74
C ARG A 29 6.71 -0.52 2.86
N ALA A 30 6.67 0.81 2.95
CA ALA A 30 7.58 1.72 2.26
C ALA A 30 9.04 1.50 2.70
N LEU A 31 9.29 1.39 4.01
CA LEU A 31 10.61 1.05 4.55
C LEU A 31 11.14 -0.28 4.01
N LEU A 32 10.30 -1.32 3.95
CA LEU A 32 10.70 -2.59 3.34
C LEU A 32 11.01 -2.45 1.84
N SER A 33 10.26 -1.61 1.12
CA SER A 33 10.52 -1.35 -0.30
C SER A 33 11.84 -0.63 -0.51
N PHE A 34 12.19 0.30 0.39
CA PHE A 34 13.49 0.98 0.43
C PHE A 34 14.63 -0.03 0.63
N GLU A 35 14.54 -0.90 1.65
CA GLU A 35 15.57 -1.91 1.92
C GLU A 35 15.74 -2.88 0.73
N ILE A 36 14.64 -3.28 0.08
CA ILE A 36 14.68 -4.09 -1.15
C ILE A 36 15.42 -3.35 -2.27
N GLY A 37 15.15 -2.04 -2.45
CA GLY A 37 15.85 -1.21 -3.42
C GLY A 37 17.36 -1.18 -3.19
N LYS A 38 17.77 -0.95 -1.93
CA LYS A 38 19.17 -0.96 -1.51
C LYS A 38 19.83 -2.31 -1.78
N LEU A 39 19.19 -3.42 -1.39
CA LEU A 39 19.70 -4.77 -1.65
C LEU A 39 19.89 -5.03 -3.15
N LYS A 40 18.92 -4.63 -3.99
CA LYS A 40 19.05 -4.77 -5.45
C LYS A 40 20.22 -3.96 -5.99
N HIS A 41 20.32 -2.69 -5.58
CA HIS A 41 21.38 -1.79 -6.00
C HIS A 41 22.77 -2.32 -5.62
N ASP A 42 22.96 -2.70 -4.36
CA ASP A 42 24.23 -3.22 -3.82
C ASP A 42 24.68 -4.52 -4.51
N ASN A 43 23.75 -5.24 -5.15
CA ASN A 43 24.02 -6.45 -5.92
C ASN A 43 23.98 -6.22 -7.45
N GLY A 44 24.06 -4.97 -7.90
CA GLY A 44 24.14 -4.62 -9.34
C GLY A 44 22.84 -4.79 -10.11
N ASN A 45 21.70 -5.02 -9.44
CA ASN A 45 20.39 -5.11 -10.06
C ASN A 45 19.71 -3.73 -10.08
N THR A 46 19.57 -3.16 -11.27
CA THR A 46 18.93 -1.85 -11.46
C THR A 46 17.44 -1.94 -11.78
N SER A 47 16.85 -3.14 -11.83
CA SER A 47 15.42 -3.31 -12.13
C SER A 47 14.54 -2.96 -10.93
N ILE A 48 13.82 -1.85 -11.06
CA ILE A 48 12.90 -1.34 -10.03
C ILE A 48 11.53 -2.00 -10.15
N LYS A 49 11.01 -2.15 -11.37
CA LYS A 49 9.71 -2.75 -11.63
C LYS A 49 9.82 -4.26 -11.83
N ASP A 50 9.02 -5.01 -11.07
CA ASP A 50 8.84 -6.45 -11.26
C ASP A 50 7.35 -6.76 -11.41
N ALA A 51 6.89 -6.80 -12.67
CA ALA A 51 5.48 -7.01 -12.99
C ALA A 51 4.98 -8.39 -12.52
N SER A 52 5.84 -9.41 -12.55
CA SER A 52 5.47 -10.75 -12.11
C SER A 52 5.20 -10.77 -10.60
N ARG A 53 6.06 -10.10 -9.82
CA ARG A 53 5.89 -9.95 -8.39
C ARG A 53 4.64 -9.14 -8.05
N GLU A 54 4.37 -8.04 -8.75
CA GLU A 54 3.18 -7.21 -8.58
C GLU A 54 1.90 -8.02 -8.81
N GLN A 55 1.84 -8.83 -9.88
CA GLN A 55 0.69 -9.69 -10.17
C GLN A 55 0.44 -10.71 -9.04
N VAL A 56 1.49 -11.39 -8.57
CA VAL A 56 1.37 -12.35 -7.44
C VAL A 56 0.82 -11.68 -6.17
N ILE A 57 1.18 -10.42 -5.90
CA ILE A 57 0.64 -9.68 -4.76
C ILE A 57 -0.86 -9.45 -4.95
N ILE A 58 -1.26 -8.95 -6.12
CA ILE A 58 -2.67 -8.67 -6.43
C ILE A 58 -3.48 -9.96 -6.31
N ASP A 59 -3.07 -11.04 -6.96
CA ASP A 59 -3.78 -12.32 -6.93
C ASP A 59 -3.99 -12.83 -5.49
N ASN A 60 -2.95 -12.75 -4.66
CA ASN A 60 -3.05 -13.15 -3.27
C ASN A 60 -4.05 -12.30 -2.48
N LEU A 61 -4.04 -10.98 -2.68
CA LEU A 61 -4.94 -10.07 -1.96
C LEU A 61 -6.38 -10.22 -2.43
N THR A 62 -6.60 -10.40 -3.74
CA THR A 62 -7.94 -10.61 -4.28
C THR A 62 -8.52 -11.95 -3.81
N ASN A 63 -7.69 -12.99 -3.69
CA ASN A 63 -8.14 -14.31 -3.22
C ASN A 63 -8.37 -14.39 -1.70
N THR A 64 -7.72 -13.51 -0.93
CA THR A 64 -7.82 -13.52 0.55
C THR A 64 -8.76 -12.45 1.11
N SER A 65 -9.18 -11.48 0.28
CA SER A 65 -10.12 -10.44 0.70
C SER A 65 -11.51 -11.02 0.94
N ASN A 66 -11.97 -10.92 2.19
CA ASN A 66 -13.35 -11.26 2.59
C ASN A 66 -14.21 -10.00 2.83
N GLY A 67 -13.72 -8.83 2.42
CA GLY A 67 -14.36 -7.54 2.62
C GLY A 67 -15.21 -7.09 1.43
N PRO A 68 -15.82 -5.89 1.52
CA PRO A 68 -16.67 -5.35 0.46
C PRO A 68 -15.89 -4.86 -0.78
N LEU A 69 -14.56 -4.87 -0.75
CA LEU A 69 -13.74 -4.47 -1.90
C LEU A 69 -13.64 -5.62 -2.90
N HIS A 70 -14.02 -5.34 -4.14
CA HIS A 70 -13.89 -6.27 -5.26
C HIS A 70 -12.48 -6.26 -5.85
N ALA A 71 -12.15 -7.28 -6.64
CA ALA A 71 -10.80 -7.50 -7.17
C ALA A 71 -10.24 -6.29 -7.93
N GLU A 72 -11.06 -5.60 -8.74
CA GLU A 72 -10.66 -4.41 -9.49
C GLU A 72 -10.25 -3.25 -8.57
N GLN A 73 -10.99 -3.05 -7.47
CA GLN A 73 -10.72 -1.98 -6.50
C GLN A 73 -9.43 -2.25 -5.73
N ILE A 74 -9.21 -3.51 -5.32
CA ILE A 74 -7.97 -3.94 -4.66
C ILE A 74 -6.78 -3.73 -5.59
N SER A 75 -6.91 -4.16 -6.85
CA SER A 75 -5.87 -3.99 -7.88
C SER A 75 -5.52 -2.51 -8.08
N ALA A 76 -6.52 -1.64 -8.22
CA ALA A 76 -6.32 -0.21 -8.39
C ALA A 76 -5.55 0.42 -7.21
N LEU A 77 -5.94 0.10 -5.97
CA LEU A 77 -5.25 0.57 -4.77
C LEU A 77 -3.80 0.08 -4.73
N TYR A 78 -3.56 -1.19 -5.03
CA TYR A 78 -2.22 -1.76 -4.98
C TYR A 78 -1.30 -1.26 -6.09
N HIS A 79 -1.82 -0.95 -7.28
CA HIS A 79 -1.03 -0.30 -8.31
C HIS A 79 -0.52 1.09 -7.89
N LEU A 80 -1.33 1.87 -7.17
CA LEU A 80 -0.88 3.14 -6.58
C LEU A 80 0.22 2.92 -5.55
N ILE A 81 0.03 1.95 -4.64
CA ILE A 81 1.03 1.59 -3.63
C ILE A 81 2.34 1.13 -4.29
N PHE A 82 2.28 0.32 -5.34
CA PHE A 82 3.47 -0.08 -6.09
C PHE A 82 4.16 1.11 -6.75
N SER A 83 3.40 2.05 -7.30
CA SER A 83 3.96 3.28 -7.87
C SER A 83 4.77 4.07 -6.85
N GLN A 84 4.24 4.27 -5.65
CA GLN A 84 4.97 4.95 -4.57
C GLN A 84 6.21 4.15 -4.14
N SER A 85 6.10 2.82 -4.09
CA SER A 85 7.23 1.95 -3.74
C SER A 85 8.38 2.02 -4.76
N ARG A 86 8.06 2.22 -6.03
CA ARG A 86 9.06 2.41 -7.09
C ARG A 86 9.72 3.78 -6.98
N GLN A 87 8.93 4.83 -6.73
CA GLN A 87 9.48 6.19 -6.53
C GLN A 87 10.52 6.22 -5.40
N ILE A 88 10.23 5.58 -4.26
CA ILE A 88 11.17 5.49 -3.13
C ILE A 88 12.48 4.81 -3.52
N GLN A 89 12.41 3.77 -4.37
CA GLN A 89 13.61 3.07 -4.86
C GLN A 89 14.36 3.89 -5.93
N GLU A 90 13.67 4.74 -6.68
CA GLU A 90 14.28 5.66 -7.64
C GLU A 90 15.02 6.78 -6.94
N ASP A 91 14.41 7.40 -5.93
CA ASP A 91 15.01 8.47 -5.14
C ASP A 91 16.32 8.00 -4.48
N LEU A 92 16.36 6.75 -4.03
CA LEU A 92 17.56 6.07 -3.53
C LEU A 92 18.72 6.01 -4.52
N LYS A 93 18.44 5.78 -5.81
CA LYS A 93 19.50 5.75 -6.84
C LYS A 93 20.08 7.12 -7.13
N ASN A 94 19.30 8.17 -6.87
CA ASN A 94 19.64 9.55 -7.18
C ASN A 94 20.28 10.30 -5.99
N ALA A 95 20.39 9.65 -4.83
CA ALA A 95 20.99 10.16 -3.60
C ALA A 95 22.45 9.72 -3.47
#